data_AF-A0A5N6MKN0-F1
#
_entry.id   AF-A0A5N6MKN0-F1
#
_cell.length_a   1.000
_cell.length_b   1.000
_cell.length_c   1.000
_cell.angle_alpha   90.00
_cell.angle_beta   90.00
_cell.angle_gamma   90.00
#
_symmetry.space_group_name_H-M   'P 1'
#
loop_
_entity.id
_entity.type
_entity.pdbx_description
1 polymer ?
#
loop_
_entity_poly.entity_id
_entity_poly.type
_entity_poly.pdbx_seq_one_letter_code
_entity_poly.pdbx_strand_id
1 'polypeptide(L)'
;MNRLAKCPANYVPLTPLTFIKRASMVYSNRTSLIYAGVSFNWRQTYERCCSLAYALRSLNVVKNDVVSVLAPNVPALYEMHFAVPMAGAVLNAINTRLDAKNIATILLHSEAKVFFVDYQYVALASEALRLLVAREHVMPLVIVIDDIDKPTGVRLGNLEYEQLIFHGNPQYPGEDVEDEWDAIALNYTSGTTSDPKGVVYSHRGAFLSTMSLIQGWEMGTEAVYLWSLPMFHCNGWTFTWGVAARGGTNVCIRNTTADEMYKSISKHKVTHMCCAPIVFNILLEAKPEERCEIKSKINILTGGAPPPAPLLEKMENLGFHITHAYGLTEATGPALVCEWQTKWNQLPKDQQAGLKARQGVADIMAYCRKRMSKFMVPKKVEFVKELPKTGTGKVQKVQLRQIAQTLQITENTSANIKRSEKETHLDQARYHQDELHDQEKLHAMSRL
;
A
#
# COMPACT_ATOMS: atom_id res chain seq x y z
N MET A 1 -2.57 25.66 28.48
CA MET A 1 -2.43 24.47 27.61
C MET A 1 -1.11 24.44 26.86
N ASN A 2 -0.65 25.50 26.21
CA ASN A 2 0.61 25.53 25.43
C ASN A 2 1.93 25.44 26.24
N ARG A 3 1.88 25.18 27.55
CA ARG A 3 3.06 25.01 28.43
C ARG A 3 3.18 23.59 29.00
N LEU A 4 2.30 22.67 28.59
CA LEU A 4 2.39 21.28 29.04
C LEU A 4 3.54 20.60 28.28
N ALA A 5 4.61 20.26 29.01
CA ALA A 5 5.70 19.50 28.44
C ALA A 5 5.21 18.10 28.03
N LYS A 6 5.71 17.60 26.88
CA LYS A 6 5.50 16.21 26.50
C LYS A 6 6.26 15.32 27.49
N CYS A 7 5.59 14.30 27.99
CA CYS A 7 6.15 13.27 28.85
C CYS A 7 5.49 11.92 28.52
N PRO A 8 6.04 10.79 29.00
CA PRO A 8 5.49 9.47 28.69
C PRO A 8 4.02 9.27 29.07
N ALA A 9 3.50 10.05 30.03
CA ALA A 9 2.09 9.97 30.44
C ALA A 9 1.11 10.67 29.49
N ASN A 10 1.56 11.63 28.68
CA ASN A 10 0.69 12.44 27.80
C ASN A 10 1.13 12.44 26.32
N TYR A 11 2.22 11.76 25.99
CA TYR A 11 2.73 11.66 24.63
C TYR A 11 3.34 10.27 24.39
N VAL A 12 2.88 9.62 23.33
CA VAL A 12 3.45 8.38 22.77
C VAL A 12 3.51 8.56 21.25
N PRO A 13 4.67 8.38 20.62
CA PRO A 13 4.82 8.48 19.17
C PRO A 13 3.90 7.52 18.40
N LEU A 14 3.22 8.03 17.37
CA LEU A 14 2.37 7.22 16.52
C LEU A 14 3.23 6.35 15.60
N THR A 15 3.18 5.05 15.82
CA THR A 15 3.92 4.07 15.00
C THR A 15 3.11 2.80 14.75
N PRO A 16 3.10 2.28 13.52
CA PRO A 16 2.49 0.99 13.20
C PRO A 16 3.06 -0.20 13.99
N LEU A 17 4.26 -0.06 14.59
CA LEU A 17 4.85 -1.09 15.45
C LEU A 17 4.00 -1.41 16.69
N THR A 18 3.18 -0.46 17.14
CA THR A 18 2.22 -0.72 18.22
C THR A 18 1.16 -1.76 17.83
N PHE A 19 0.86 -1.93 16.53
CA PHE A 19 -0.16 -2.87 16.07
C PHE A 19 0.26 -4.32 16.25
N ILE A 20 1.49 -4.68 15.87
CA ILE A 20 1.96 -6.07 16.05
C ILE A 20 2.13 -6.42 17.53
N LYS A 21 2.61 -5.47 18.36
CA LYS A 21 2.69 -5.64 19.81
C LYS A 21 1.31 -5.86 20.43
N ARG A 22 0.31 -5.07 20.03
CA ARG A 22 -1.08 -5.30 20.46
C ARG A 22 -1.59 -6.65 19.97
N ALA A 23 -1.33 -7.01 18.72
CA ALA A 23 -1.81 -8.25 18.13
C ALA A 23 -1.25 -9.49 18.85
N SER A 24 0.04 -9.47 19.21
CA SER A 24 0.68 -10.56 19.95
C SER A 24 0.15 -10.73 21.38
N MET A 25 -0.31 -9.64 22.02
CA MET A 25 -0.91 -9.68 23.36
C MET A 25 -2.39 -10.06 23.34
N VAL A 26 -3.18 -9.46 22.44
CA VAL A 26 -4.66 -9.59 22.42
C VAL A 26 -5.11 -10.80 21.62
N TYR A 27 -4.42 -11.13 20.54
CA TYR A 27 -4.77 -12.21 19.61
C TYR A 27 -3.68 -13.28 19.57
N SER A 28 -2.96 -13.49 20.68
CA SER A 28 -1.73 -14.28 20.77
C SER A 28 -1.79 -15.62 20.04
N ASN A 29 -2.87 -16.39 20.26
CA ASN A 29 -3.07 -17.74 19.75
C ASN A 29 -3.80 -17.78 18.39
N ARG A 30 -4.29 -16.63 17.90
CA ARG A 30 -4.99 -16.55 16.62
C ARG A 30 -3.97 -16.61 15.48
N THR A 31 -4.32 -17.32 14.42
CA THR A 31 -3.53 -17.37 13.18
C THR A 31 -3.30 -15.96 12.64
N SER A 32 -2.04 -15.55 12.56
CA SER A 32 -1.58 -14.27 12.00
C SER A 32 -1.23 -14.40 10.53
N LEU A 33 -0.72 -15.56 10.13
CA LEU A 33 -0.16 -15.77 8.81
C LEU A 33 -0.36 -17.21 8.33
N ILE A 34 -0.68 -17.37 7.05
CA ILE A 34 -0.78 -18.63 6.34
C ILE A 34 -0.03 -18.52 5.02
N TYR A 35 0.78 -19.52 4.73
CA TYR A 35 1.54 -19.63 3.50
C TYR A 35 1.80 -21.09 3.15
N ALA A 36 1.20 -21.60 2.06
CA ALA A 36 1.28 -23.00 1.68
C ALA A 36 0.92 -23.96 2.86
N GLY A 37 1.85 -24.80 3.32
CA GLY A 37 1.69 -25.66 4.49
C GLY A 37 2.06 -25.01 5.83
N VAL A 38 2.62 -23.79 5.81
CA VAL A 38 3.11 -23.07 6.99
C VAL A 38 2.02 -22.13 7.54
N SER A 39 1.94 -22.05 8.86
CA SER A 39 1.11 -21.07 9.55
C SER A 39 1.75 -20.61 10.84
N PHE A 40 1.51 -19.35 11.19
CA PHE A 40 1.93 -18.75 12.45
C PHE A 40 0.74 -18.14 13.18
N ASN A 41 0.84 -18.04 14.50
CA ASN A 41 -0.02 -17.18 15.31
C ASN A 41 0.65 -15.83 15.59
N TRP A 42 -0.11 -14.87 16.13
CA TRP A 42 0.40 -13.51 16.37
C TRP A 42 1.56 -13.45 17.37
N ARG A 43 1.61 -14.36 18.35
CA ARG A 43 2.77 -14.47 19.24
C ARG A 43 4.02 -14.87 18.45
N GLN A 44 3.94 -15.92 17.64
CA GLN A 44 5.06 -16.41 16.82
C GLN A 44 5.52 -15.36 15.81
N THR A 45 4.61 -14.69 15.11
CA THR A 45 4.99 -13.62 14.16
C THR A 45 5.71 -12.47 14.84
N TYR A 46 5.26 -12.07 16.04
CA TYR A 46 5.95 -11.04 16.82
C TYR A 46 7.34 -11.50 17.26
N GLU A 47 7.47 -12.72 17.82
CA GLU A 47 8.76 -13.30 18.21
C GLU A 47 9.73 -13.39 17.02
N ARG A 48 9.24 -13.78 15.83
CA ARG A 48 10.03 -13.79 14.59
C ARG A 48 10.49 -12.39 14.17
N CYS A 49 9.63 -11.39 14.29
CA CYS A 49 10.01 -9.99 14.02
C CYS A 49 11.05 -9.46 15.01
N CYS A 50 10.94 -9.81 16.30
CA CYS A 50 11.94 -9.53 17.32
C CYS A 50 13.29 -10.16 16.98
N SER A 51 13.30 -11.45 16.61
CA SER A 51 14.50 -12.17 16.22
C SER A 51 15.20 -11.52 15.02
N LEU A 52 14.44 -11.17 13.98
CA LEU A 52 15.00 -10.51 12.81
C LEU A 52 15.54 -9.10 13.13
N ALA A 53 14.80 -8.32 13.92
CA ALA A 53 15.25 -7.00 14.34
C ALA A 53 16.58 -7.08 15.10
N TYR A 54 16.71 -8.03 16.03
CA TYR A 54 17.97 -8.30 16.73
C TYR A 54 19.10 -8.72 15.79
N ALA A 55 18.82 -9.59 14.82
CA ALA A 55 19.80 -10.02 13.83
C ALA A 55 20.29 -8.85 12.97
N LEU A 56 19.40 -7.96 12.53
CA LEU A 56 19.77 -6.74 11.80
C LEU A 56 20.68 -5.83 12.63
N ARG A 57 20.37 -5.63 13.92
CA ARG A 57 21.25 -4.88 14.85
C ARG A 57 22.62 -5.52 14.97
N SER A 58 22.68 -6.85 15.05
CA SER A 58 23.94 -7.61 15.12
C SER A 58 24.77 -7.50 13.83
N LEU A 59 24.12 -7.20 12.70
CA LEU A 59 24.74 -6.87 11.42
C LEU A 59 25.07 -5.36 11.28
N ASN A 60 25.10 -4.63 12.40
CA ASN A 60 25.38 -3.19 12.49
C ASN A 60 24.39 -2.31 11.73
N VAL A 61 23.15 -2.77 11.49
CA VAL A 61 22.08 -1.91 10.97
C VAL A 61 21.65 -0.96 12.09
N VAL A 62 21.65 0.34 11.79
CA VAL A 62 21.32 1.42 12.73
C VAL A 62 20.17 2.29 12.20
N LYS A 63 19.78 3.29 13.01
CA LYS A 63 18.71 4.21 12.65
C LYS A 63 18.93 4.82 11.27
N ASN A 64 17.88 4.86 10.46
CA ASN A 64 17.85 5.40 9.08
C ASN A 64 18.61 4.59 8.01
N ASP A 65 19.32 3.51 8.36
CA ASP A 65 19.86 2.61 7.34
C ASP A 65 18.73 2.01 6.50
N VAL A 66 18.95 1.86 5.19
CA VAL A 66 17.96 1.26 4.30
C VAL A 66 18.18 -0.24 4.18
N VAL A 67 17.12 -1.00 4.46
CA VAL A 67 17.04 -2.44 4.20
C VAL A 67 16.15 -2.65 2.99
N SER A 68 16.77 -3.04 1.87
CA SER A 68 16.07 -3.30 0.62
C SER A 68 15.63 -4.76 0.50
N VAL A 69 14.47 -5.00 -0.10
CA VAL A 69 13.89 -6.35 -0.23
C VAL A 69 13.32 -6.55 -1.64
N LEU A 70 13.77 -7.60 -2.32
CA LEU A 70 13.22 -8.07 -3.60
C LEU A 70 12.53 -9.42 -3.37
N ALA A 71 11.23 -9.38 -3.07
CA ALA A 71 10.47 -10.58 -2.72
C ALA A 71 9.00 -10.50 -3.19
N PRO A 72 8.35 -11.65 -3.43
CA PRO A 72 6.91 -11.73 -3.63
C PRO A 72 6.15 -11.59 -2.29
N ASN A 73 4.83 -11.83 -2.30
CA ASN A 73 4.00 -11.78 -1.08
C ASN A 73 4.19 -13.02 -0.20
N VAL A 74 5.36 -13.13 0.42
CA VAL A 74 5.78 -14.24 1.28
C VAL A 74 5.88 -13.80 2.75
N PRO A 75 5.92 -14.73 3.72
CA PRO A 75 5.98 -14.41 5.14
C PRO A 75 7.11 -13.45 5.50
N ALA A 76 8.31 -13.67 4.93
CA ALA A 76 9.47 -12.83 5.19
C ALA A 76 9.24 -11.35 4.87
N LEU A 77 8.60 -11.05 3.73
CA LEU A 77 8.29 -9.66 3.36
C LEU A 77 7.25 -9.05 4.30
N TYR A 78 6.25 -9.83 4.74
CA TYR A 78 5.28 -9.37 5.73
C TYR A 78 5.96 -9.03 7.07
N GLU A 79 6.78 -9.94 7.58
CA GLU A 79 7.53 -9.78 8.84
C GLU A 79 8.47 -8.56 8.78
N MET A 80 9.13 -8.32 7.64
CA MET A 80 10.01 -7.17 7.45
C MET A 80 9.31 -5.80 7.50
N HIS A 81 7.99 -5.72 7.31
CA HIS A 81 7.24 -4.47 7.54
C HIS A 81 7.23 -4.03 9.01
N PHE A 82 7.55 -4.95 9.93
CA PHE A 82 7.70 -4.67 11.36
C PHE A 82 9.16 -4.79 11.80
N ALA A 83 9.84 -5.87 11.45
CA ALA A 83 11.19 -6.15 11.94
C ALA A 83 12.23 -5.10 11.53
N VAL A 84 12.16 -4.58 10.30
CA VAL A 84 13.11 -3.56 9.84
C VAL A 84 12.96 -2.26 10.63
N PRO A 85 11.75 -1.68 10.76
CA PRO A 85 11.57 -0.51 11.63
C PRO A 85 11.78 -0.80 13.12
N MET A 86 11.54 -2.02 13.60
CA MET A 86 11.88 -2.43 14.97
C MET A 86 13.40 -2.39 15.23
N ALA A 87 14.25 -2.50 14.20
CA ALA A 87 15.69 -2.27 14.31
C ALA A 87 16.10 -0.78 14.17
N GLY A 88 15.12 0.12 13.98
CA GLY A 88 15.31 1.55 13.70
C GLY A 88 15.55 1.87 12.21
N ALA A 89 15.54 0.86 11.34
CA ALA A 89 15.87 0.99 9.93
C ALA A 89 14.65 1.27 9.03
N VAL A 90 14.91 1.62 7.78
CA VAL A 90 13.88 1.97 6.79
C VAL A 90 13.69 0.82 5.80
N LEU A 91 12.47 0.32 5.68
CA LEU A 91 12.14 -0.75 4.73
C LEU A 91 12.01 -0.19 3.31
N ASN A 92 12.78 -0.73 2.36
CA ASN A 92 12.64 -0.48 0.92
C ASN A 92 12.19 -1.75 0.19
N ALA A 93 10.88 -1.93 0.02
CA ALA A 93 10.33 -3.07 -0.73
C ALA A 93 10.33 -2.77 -2.24
N ILE A 94 11.14 -3.51 -2.99
CA ILE A 94 11.40 -3.29 -4.41
C ILE A 94 10.40 -4.07 -5.28
N ASN A 95 9.90 -3.42 -6.32
CA ASN A 95 9.01 -4.03 -7.29
C ASN A 95 9.72 -5.15 -8.08
N THR A 96 9.24 -6.38 -7.93
CA THR A 96 9.82 -7.58 -8.56
C THR A 96 9.67 -7.65 -10.08
N ARG A 97 8.93 -6.70 -10.68
CA ARG A 97 8.71 -6.60 -12.13
C ARG A 97 9.70 -5.66 -12.82
N LEU A 98 10.61 -5.04 -12.07
CA LEU A 98 11.65 -4.16 -12.63
C LEU A 98 12.79 -4.98 -13.25
N ASP A 99 13.47 -4.38 -14.22
CA ASP A 99 14.72 -4.94 -14.74
C ASP A 99 15.90 -4.69 -13.80
N ALA A 100 17.00 -5.40 -14.04
CA ALA A 100 18.22 -5.31 -13.23
C ALA A 100 18.78 -3.88 -13.16
N LYS A 101 18.65 -3.11 -14.24
CA LYS A 101 19.14 -1.72 -14.30
C LYS A 101 18.39 -0.83 -13.32
N ASN A 102 17.06 -0.90 -13.32
CA ASN A 102 16.22 -0.11 -12.41
C ASN A 102 16.41 -0.55 -10.96
N ILE A 103 16.58 -1.85 -10.70
CA ILE A 103 16.91 -2.35 -9.35
C ILE A 103 18.26 -1.81 -8.89
N ALA A 104 19.29 -1.85 -9.72
CA ALA A 104 20.60 -1.29 -9.40
C ALA A 104 20.51 0.23 -9.13
N THR A 105 19.75 0.98 -9.94
CA THR A 105 19.52 2.41 -9.70
C THR A 105 18.83 2.66 -8.35
N ILE A 106 17.84 1.84 -7.97
CA ILE A 106 17.16 1.94 -6.68
C ILE A 106 18.13 1.65 -5.54
N LEU A 107 18.87 0.54 -5.60
CA LEU A 107 19.84 0.16 -4.56
C LEU A 107 20.88 1.27 -4.34
N LEU A 108 21.43 1.82 -5.45
CA LEU A 108 22.37 2.93 -5.44
C LEU A 108 21.77 4.20 -4.81
N HIS A 109 20.60 4.64 -5.27
CA HIS A 109 19.96 5.86 -4.77
C HIS A 109 19.52 5.72 -3.31
N SER A 110 19.11 4.52 -2.89
CA SER A 110 18.67 4.26 -1.52
C SER A 110 19.82 4.05 -0.55
N GLU A 111 21.06 3.96 -1.04
CA GLU A 111 22.24 3.59 -0.25
C GLU A 111 21.97 2.34 0.59
N ALA A 112 21.39 1.32 -0.05
CA ALA A 112 20.95 0.11 0.64
C ALA A 112 22.13 -0.53 1.38
N LYS A 113 21.98 -0.72 2.70
CA LYS A 113 22.99 -1.38 3.53
C LYS A 113 22.83 -2.89 3.52
N VAL A 114 21.58 -3.34 3.47
CA VAL A 114 21.22 -4.76 3.41
C VAL A 114 20.27 -4.97 2.26
N PHE A 115 20.43 -6.08 1.53
CA PHE A 115 19.57 -6.47 0.42
C PHE A 115 19.09 -7.91 0.58
N PHE A 116 17.81 -8.06 0.94
CA PHE A 116 17.14 -9.35 0.98
C PHE A 116 16.60 -9.73 -0.40
N VAL A 117 16.82 -10.98 -0.81
CA VAL A 117 16.45 -11.47 -2.14
C VAL A 117 15.74 -12.82 -2.01
N ASP A 118 14.48 -12.90 -2.45
CA ASP A 118 13.78 -14.18 -2.60
C ASP A 118 14.49 -15.06 -3.63
N TYR A 119 14.56 -16.36 -3.33
CA TYR A 119 15.28 -17.35 -4.13
C TYR A 119 14.93 -17.30 -5.63
N GLN A 120 13.69 -16.94 -5.99
CA GLN A 120 13.26 -16.84 -7.39
C GLN A 120 13.91 -15.68 -8.15
N TYR A 121 14.36 -14.66 -7.43
CA TYR A 121 14.93 -13.44 -8.01
C TYR A 121 16.45 -13.35 -7.87
N VAL A 122 17.12 -14.42 -7.43
CA VAL A 122 18.58 -14.45 -7.29
C VAL A 122 19.30 -14.12 -8.60
N ALA A 123 18.85 -14.65 -9.73
CA ALA A 123 19.44 -14.32 -11.03
C ALA A 123 19.31 -12.83 -11.39
N LEU A 124 18.11 -12.26 -11.19
CA LEU A 124 17.83 -10.84 -11.43
C LEU A 124 18.65 -9.93 -10.50
N ALA A 125 18.70 -10.28 -9.21
CA ALA A 125 19.49 -9.57 -8.22
C ALA A 125 20.98 -9.63 -8.52
N SER A 126 21.49 -10.77 -8.99
CA SER A 126 22.90 -10.95 -9.34
C SER A 126 23.31 -10.02 -10.48
N GLU A 127 22.46 -9.85 -11.50
CA GLU A 127 22.71 -8.89 -12.57
C GLU A 127 22.64 -7.44 -12.07
N ALA A 128 21.71 -7.10 -11.18
CA ALA A 128 21.65 -5.77 -10.58
C ALA A 128 22.89 -5.45 -9.74
N LEU A 129 23.37 -6.42 -8.95
CA LEU A 129 24.59 -6.31 -8.15
C LEU A 129 25.83 -6.16 -9.03
N ARG A 130 25.92 -6.86 -10.17
CA ARG A 130 27.00 -6.70 -11.15
C ARG A 130 27.07 -5.27 -11.71
N LEU A 131 25.91 -4.65 -11.93
CA LEU A 131 25.83 -3.25 -12.36
C LEU A 131 26.25 -2.26 -11.27
N LEU A 132 26.07 -2.58 -9.98
CA LEU A 132 26.58 -1.77 -8.87
C LEU A 132 28.11 -1.87 -8.75
N VAL A 133 28.66 -3.07 -8.87
CA VAL A 133 30.12 -3.29 -8.88
C VAL A 133 30.79 -2.50 -10.00
N ALA A 134 30.20 -2.51 -11.20
CA ALA A 134 30.70 -1.75 -12.35
C ALA A 134 30.69 -0.22 -12.14
N ARG A 135 30.01 0.27 -11.10
CA ARG A 135 29.98 1.69 -10.71
C ARG A 135 30.84 1.99 -9.47
N GLU A 136 31.65 1.03 -9.01
CA GLU A 136 32.54 1.14 -7.84
C GLU A 136 31.81 1.57 -6.55
N HIS A 137 30.54 1.17 -6.40
CA HIS A 137 29.73 1.52 -5.23
C HIS A 137 29.87 0.49 -4.10
N VAL A 138 29.60 0.93 -2.87
CA VAL A 138 29.55 0.06 -1.69
C VAL A 138 28.45 -0.98 -1.88
N MET A 139 28.79 -2.25 -1.70
CA MET A 139 27.85 -3.35 -1.90
C MET A 139 26.99 -3.55 -0.64
N PRO A 140 25.66 -3.71 -0.79
CA PRO A 140 24.83 -4.11 0.33
C PRO A 140 25.23 -5.53 0.79
N LEU A 141 25.03 -5.81 2.08
CA LEU A 141 25.05 -7.17 2.57
C LEU A 141 23.86 -7.94 1.99
N VAL A 142 24.12 -9.01 1.24
CA VAL A 142 23.08 -9.80 0.59
C VAL A 142 22.64 -10.96 1.47
N ILE A 143 21.33 -11.13 1.62
CA ILE A 143 20.70 -12.20 2.40
C ILE A 143 19.62 -12.86 1.54
N VAL A 144 19.66 -14.19 1.41
CA VAL A 144 18.63 -14.90 0.65
C VAL A 144 17.42 -15.21 1.52
N ILE A 145 16.23 -15.02 0.96
CA ILE A 145 14.98 -15.57 1.49
C ILE A 145 14.71 -16.86 0.71
N ASP A 146 15.02 -18.01 1.34
CA ASP A 146 14.65 -19.31 0.77
C ASP A 146 13.16 -19.60 1.03
N ASP A 147 12.62 -20.60 0.36
CA ASP A 147 11.23 -20.97 0.59
C ASP A 147 11.04 -21.69 1.93
N ILE A 148 10.19 -21.15 2.79
CA ILE A 148 9.94 -21.72 4.13
C ILE A 148 9.14 -23.03 4.08
N ASP A 149 8.34 -23.27 3.04
CA ASP A 149 7.53 -24.49 2.91
C ASP A 149 8.32 -25.61 2.19
N LYS A 150 9.09 -25.25 1.16
CA LYS A 150 9.89 -26.15 0.32
C LYS A 150 11.28 -25.58 0.05
N PRO A 151 12.20 -25.63 1.04
CA PRO A 151 13.54 -25.06 0.92
C PRO A 151 14.26 -25.52 -0.36
N THR A 152 14.81 -24.57 -1.10
CA THR A 152 15.43 -24.82 -2.40
C THR A 152 16.95 -25.00 -2.32
N GLY A 153 17.57 -24.49 -1.26
CA GLY A 153 19.02 -24.49 -1.10
C GLY A 153 19.73 -23.45 -1.98
N VAL A 154 19.00 -22.62 -2.73
CA VAL A 154 19.57 -21.52 -3.51
C VAL A 154 20.23 -20.51 -2.57
N ARG A 155 21.43 -20.04 -2.92
CA ARG A 155 22.18 -19.07 -2.12
C ARG A 155 22.76 -17.94 -2.99
N LEU A 156 22.96 -16.80 -2.36
CA LEU A 156 23.63 -15.62 -2.88
C LEU A 156 24.31 -14.93 -1.70
N GLY A 157 25.61 -15.16 -1.55
CA GLY A 157 26.33 -14.86 -0.31
C GLY A 157 26.15 -15.94 0.76
N ASN A 158 26.48 -15.59 2.02
CA ASN A 158 26.60 -16.56 3.12
C ASN A 158 25.44 -16.52 4.12
N LEU A 159 24.50 -15.59 3.96
CA LEU A 159 23.40 -15.36 4.91
C LEU A 159 22.06 -15.76 4.31
N GLU A 160 21.21 -16.35 5.14
CA GLU A 160 19.86 -16.80 4.80
C GLU A 160 18.86 -16.35 5.87
N TYR A 161 17.66 -15.98 5.44
CA TYR A 161 16.62 -15.35 6.26
C TYR A 161 16.19 -16.21 7.46
N GLU A 162 15.79 -17.47 7.25
CA GLU A 162 15.35 -18.33 8.35
C GLU A 162 16.49 -18.65 9.34
N GLN A 163 17.74 -18.70 8.87
CA GLN A 163 18.92 -18.78 9.74
C GLN A 163 19.08 -17.53 10.62
N LEU A 164 18.77 -16.33 10.11
CA LEU A 164 18.79 -15.11 10.93
C LEU A 164 17.66 -15.11 11.96
N ILE A 165 16.47 -15.62 11.60
CA ILE A 165 15.37 -15.81 12.56
C ILE A 165 15.77 -16.78 13.68
N PHE A 166 16.37 -17.92 13.31
CA PHE A 166 16.76 -18.97 14.23
C PHE A 166 17.83 -18.51 15.24
N HIS A 167 18.85 -17.76 14.79
CA HIS A 167 19.91 -17.23 15.66
C HIS A 167 19.56 -15.89 16.31
N GLY A 168 18.39 -15.32 16.00
CA GLY A 168 17.92 -14.06 16.56
C GLY A 168 17.46 -14.18 18.02
N ASN A 169 17.01 -13.06 18.59
CA ASN A 169 16.42 -13.03 19.92
C ASN A 169 14.91 -12.75 19.88
N PRO A 170 14.05 -13.73 20.19
CA PRO A 170 12.59 -13.56 20.13
C PRO A 170 12.03 -12.62 21.22
N GLN A 171 12.84 -12.24 22.20
CA GLN A 171 12.49 -11.31 23.29
C GLN A 171 13.04 -9.90 23.06
N TYR A 172 13.68 -9.63 21.91
CA TYR A 172 14.20 -8.30 21.62
C TYR A 172 13.07 -7.26 21.57
N PRO A 173 13.09 -6.20 22.41
CA PRO A 173 11.97 -5.27 22.53
C PRO A 173 11.78 -4.37 21.30
N GLY A 174 12.77 -4.29 20.42
CA GLY A 174 12.85 -3.27 19.37
C GLY A 174 13.48 -1.97 19.89
N GLU A 175 13.87 -1.10 18.96
CA GLU A 175 14.27 0.28 19.28
C GLU A 175 13.04 1.13 19.61
N ASP A 176 13.22 2.09 20.53
CA ASP A 176 12.20 3.08 20.81
C ASP A 176 12.04 4.06 19.64
N VAL A 177 10.80 4.30 19.23
CA VAL A 177 10.48 5.34 18.25
C VAL A 177 10.32 6.64 19.00
N GLU A 178 11.33 7.49 18.97
CA GLU A 178 11.34 8.80 19.66
C GLU A 178 10.58 9.87 18.87
N ASP A 179 10.77 9.92 17.55
CA ASP A 179 10.11 10.86 16.66
C ASP A 179 9.25 10.11 15.64
N GLU A 180 7.93 10.30 15.72
CA GLU A 180 6.99 9.73 14.75
C GLU A 180 7.16 10.27 13.32
N TRP A 181 8.00 11.29 13.11
CA TRP A 181 8.39 11.78 11.79
C TRP A 181 9.53 10.98 11.16
N ASP A 182 10.24 10.15 11.94
CA ASP A 182 11.26 9.26 11.42
C ASP A 182 10.69 8.35 10.31
N ALA A 183 11.56 7.98 9.36
CA ALA A 183 11.19 7.16 8.23
C ALA A 183 10.92 5.71 8.66
N ILE A 184 9.77 5.17 8.24
CA ILE A 184 9.44 3.74 8.43
C ILE A 184 9.64 2.93 7.15
N ALA A 185 9.43 3.57 5.99
CA ALA A 185 9.55 2.92 4.70
C ALA A 185 9.99 3.90 3.61
N LEU A 186 10.70 3.38 2.63
CA LEU A 186 11.08 4.04 1.39
C LEU A 186 10.44 3.27 0.24
N ASN A 187 9.66 3.96 -0.59
CA ASN A 187 9.03 3.38 -1.77
C ASN A 187 9.59 4.09 -3.01
N TYR A 188 9.60 3.41 -4.15
CA TYR A 188 10.00 4.02 -5.42
C TYR A 188 8.83 4.14 -6.39
N THR A 189 8.75 5.29 -7.06
CA THR A 189 7.79 5.55 -8.15
C THR A 189 8.56 5.77 -9.45
N SER A 190 8.13 5.08 -10.51
CA SER A 190 8.66 5.28 -11.85
C SER A 190 7.75 6.24 -12.60
N GLY A 191 8.19 7.49 -12.78
CA GLY A 191 7.60 8.40 -13.75
C GLY A 191 7.93 7.97 -15.19
N THR A 192 7.19 8.47 -16.18
CA THR A 192 7.38 8.07 -17.59
C THR A 192 8.64 8.65 -18.27
N THR A 193 9.46 9.43 -17.57
CA THR A 193 10.49 10.29 -18.19
C THR A 193 11.80 10.44 -17.42
N SER A 194 12.00 9.78 -16.27
CA SER A 194 13.25 9.92 -15.49
C SER A 194 13.55 8.68 -14.65
N ASP A 195 14.73 8.66 -14.04
CA ASP A 195 15.10 7.69 -13.01
C ASP A 195 14.03 7.59 -11.91
N PRO A 196 13.88 6.40 -11.27
CA PRO A 196 12.95 6.20 -10.16
C PRO A 196 13.15 7.21 -9.04
N LYS A 197 12.05 7.70 -8.45
CA LYS A 197 12.07 8.67 -7.36
C LYS A 197 11.68 8.02 -6.05
N GLY A 198 12.45 8.28 -4.99
CA GLY A 198 12.16 7.83 -3.64
C GLY A 198 11.02 8.61 -3.00
N VAL A 199 10.12 7.89 -2.32
CA VAL A 199 9.00 8.40 -1.53
C VAL A 199 9.16 7.84 -0.12
N VAL A 200 9.46 8.72 0.83
CA VAL A 200 9.69 8.34 2.23
C VAL A 200 8.38 8.46 3.00
N TYR A 201 8.00 7.39 3.69
CA TYR A 201 6.89 7.40 4.64
C TYR A 201 7.44 7.54 6.05
N SER A 202 6.77 8.37 6.87
CA SER A 202 7.04 8.43 8.30
C SER A 202 6.20 7.43 9.08
N HIS A 203 6.63 7.10 10.30
CA HIS A 203 5.83 6.31 11.25
C HIS A 203 4.42 6.90 11.43
N ARG A 204 4.32 8.22 11.64
CA ARG A 204 3.05 8.95 11.78
C ARG A 204 2.17 8.82 10.54
N GLY A 205 2.75 9.03 9.35
CA GLY A 205 2.04 8.98 8.07
C GLY A 205 1.46 7.59 7.82
N ALA A 206 2.27 6.55 8.00
CA ALA A 206 1.84 5.16 7.88
C ALA A 206 0.75 4.81 8.90
N PHE A 207 0.90 5.21 10.16
CA PHE A 207 -0.09 4.97 11.21
C PHE A 207 -1.46 5.59 10.86
N LEU A 208 -1.48 6.89 10.53
CA LEU A 208 -2.70 7.62 10.23
C LEU A 208 -3.38 7.11 8.95
N SER A 209 -2.59 6.81 7.90
CA SER A 209 -3.11 6.23 6.67
C SER A 209 -3.76 4.87 6.94
N THR A 210 -3.09 4.01 7.72
CA THR A 210 -3.62 2.70 8.11
C THR A 210 -4.96 2.83 8.85
N MET A 211 -5.05 3.72 9.84
CA MET A 211 -6.29 3.94 10.60
C MET A 211 -7.42 4.51 9.73
N SER A 212 -7.09 5.48 8.86
CA SER A 212 -8.05 6.06 7.93
C SER A 212 -8.62 5.01 6.97
N LEU A 213 -7.79 4.08 6.48
CA LEU A 213 -8.24 3.04 5.55
C LEU A 213 -9.06 1.95 6.24
N ILE A 214 -8.69 1.55 7.46
CA ILE A 214 -9.52 0.65 8.26
C ILE A 214 -10.90 1.26 8.49
N GLN A 215 -10.97 2.56 8.79
CA GLN A 215 -12.24 3.25 9.02
C GLN A 215 -13.05 3.39 7.73
N GLY A 216 -12.45 3.94 6.67
CA GLY A 216 -13.15 4.22 5.41
C GLY A 216 -13.56 2.96 4.63
N TRP A 217 -12.83 1.85 4.80
CA TRP A 217 -13.22 0.56 4.24
C TRP A 217 -14.03 -0.32 5.20
N GLU A 218 -14.27 0.17 6.42
CA GLU A 218 -15.00 -0.53 7.48
C GLU A 218 -14.45 -1.94 7.77
N MET A 219 -13.13 -2.08 7.75
CA MET A 219 -12.46 -3.36 7.96
C MET A 219 -12.66 -3.83 9.41
N GLY A 220 -13.47 -4.88 9.58
CA GLY A 220 -13.75 -5.52 10.86
C GLY A 220 -12.51 -6.05 11.58
N THR A 221 -12.65 -6.40 12.85
CA THR A 221 -11.62 -7.21 13.52
C THR A 221 -11.53 -8.58 12.86
N GLU A 222 -10.43 -9.28 13.05
CA GLU A 222 -10.31 -10.70 12.71
C GLU A 222 -10.43 -11.03 11.20
N ALA A 223 -10.29 -10.02 10.35
CA ALA A 223 -10.33 -10.17 8.89
C ALA A 223 -9.31 -11.19 8.38
N VAL A 224 -9.74 -12.12 7.52
CA VAL A 224 -8.86 -12.99 6.73
C VAL A 224 -8.55 -12.29 5.42
N TYR A 225 -7.29 -11.84 5.27
CA TYR A 225 -6.82 -10.97 4.20
C TYR A 225 -5.93 -11.73 3.23
N LEU A 226 -6.33 -11.79 1.95
CA LEU A 226 -5.55 -12.45 0.89
C LEU A 226 -4.62 -11.45 0.19
N TRP A 227 -3.33 -11.78 0.14
CA TRP A 227 -2.29 -10.96 -0.47
C TRP A 227 -2.22 -11.11 -1.99
N SER A 228 -3.23 -10.60 -2.71
CA SER A 228 -3.21 -10.46 -4.17
C SER A 228 -2.57 -9.15 -4.66
N LEU A 229 -2.58 -8.10 -3.83
CA LEU A 229 -1.83 -6.87 -4.08
C LEU A 229 -0.38 -7.07 -3.63
N PRO A 230 0.63 -6.75 -4.45
CA PRO A 230 2.02 -6.85 -4.00
C PRO A 230 2.31 -5.94 -2.80
N MET A 231 2.95 -6.48 -1.77
CA MET A 231 3.35 -5.73 -0.56
C MET A 231 4.37 -4.63 -0.89
N PHE A 232 5.15 -4.75 -1.96
CA PHE A 232 6.04 -3.69 -2.44
C PHE A 232 5.30 -2.47 -3.03
N HIS A 233 3.99 -2.56 -3.30
CA HIS A 233 3.21 -1.41 -3.78
C HIS A 233 2.62 -0.63 -2.60
N CYS A 234 3.29 0.46 -2.22
CA CYS A 234 2.91 1.32 -1.09
C CYS A 234 2.74 0.51 0.21
N ASN A 235 3.66 -0.42 0.48
CA ASN A 235 3.61 -1.28 1.66
C ASN A 235 2.30 -2.09 1.77
N GLY A 236 1.77 -2.55 0.64
CA GLY A 236 0.48 -3.23 0.56
C GLY A 236 -0.69 -2.30 0.88
N TRP A 237 -0.61 -1.04 0.43
CA TRP A 237 -1.56 0.03 0.77
C TRP A 237 -1.74 0.18 2.29
N THR A 238 -0.65 0.03 3.04
CA THR A 238 -0.59 0.02 4.52
C THR A 238 -1.34 -1.13 5.21
N PHE A 239 -2.00 -2.04 4.48
CA PHE A 239 -2.68 -3.19 5.09
C PHE A 239 -1.71 -4.22 5.68
N THR A 240 -0.40 -4.15 5.37
CA THR A 240 0.61 -4.97 6.06
C THR A 240 0.57 -4.69 7.56
N TRP A 241 0.45 -3.40 7.92
CA TRP A 241 0.20 -2.92 9.27
C TRP A 241 -1.28 -3.04 9.67
N GLY A 242 -2.21 -2.76 8.75
CA GLY A 242 -3.65 -2.76 9.03
C GLY A 242 -4.22 -4.12 9.46
N VAL A 243 -3.75 -5.22 8.87
CA VAL A 243 -4.18 -6.57 9.28
C VAL A 243 -3.78 -6.86 10.73
N ALA A 244 -2.59 -6.44 11.16
CA ALA A 244 -2.17 -6.53 12.56
C ALA A 244 -3.04 -5.68 13.49
N ALA A 245 -3.36 -4.45 13.09
CA ALA A 245 -4.23 -3.56 13.87
C ALA A 245 -5.61 -4.18 14.13
N ARG A 246 -6.10 -5.03 13.21
CA ARG A 246 -7.37 -5.76 13.31
C ARG A 246 -7.25 -7.16 13.91
N GLY A 247 -6.05 -7.64 14.24
CA GLY A 247 -5.87 -9.04 14.64
C GLY A 247 -6.28 -10.04 13.57
N GLY A 248 -6.15 -9.65 12.30
CA GLY A 248 -6.55 -10.48 11.16
C GLY A 248 -5.57 -11.62 10.87
N THR A 249 -5.83 -12.33 9.78
CA THR A 249 -4.96 -13.40 9.26
C THR A 249 -4.47 -13.00 7.87
N ASN A 250 -3.17 -13.05 7.65
CA ASN A 250 -2.52 -12.79 6.38
C ASN A 250 -2.41 -14.10 5.59
N VAL A 251 -3.12 -14.22 4.48
CA VAL A 251 -2.97 -15.36 3.55
C VAL A 251 -2.03 -14.92 2.44
N CYS A 252 -0.78 -15.37 2.53
CA CYS A 252 0.28 -15.07 1.59
C CYS A 252 0.21 -16.03 0.40
N ILE A 253 0.29 -15.49 -0.82
CA ILE A 253 0.35 -16.25 -2.07
C ILE A 253 1.51 -15.70 -2.89
N ARG A 254 2.26 -16.59 -3.55
CA ARG A 254 3.41 -16.10 -4.34
C ARG A 254 2.98 -15.60 -5.70
N ASN A 255 2.07 -16.33 -6.33
CA ASN A 255 1.59 -16.04 -7.66
C ASN A 255 0.12 -15.62 -7.59
N THR A 256 -0.22 -14.53 -8.26
CA THR A 256 -1.61 -14.07 -8.37
C THR A 256 -2.32 -14.82 -9.49
N THR A 257 -2.47 -16.15 -9.37
CA THR A 257 -3.20 -17.00 -10.32
C THR A 257 -4.64 -17.22 -9.85
N ALA A 258 -5.55 -17.51 -10.78
CA ALA A 258 -6.94 -17.83 -10.45
C ALA A 258 -7.04 -19.03 -9.49
N ASP A 259 -6.37 -20.12 -9.82
CA ASP A 259 -6.33 -21.35 -9.03
C ASP A 259 -5.89 -21.09 -7.58
N GLU A 260 -4.75 -20.40 -7.39
CA GLU A 260 -4.21 -20.12 -6.06
C GLU A 260 -5.13 -19.19 -5.25
N MET A 261 -5.76 -18.20 -5.90
CA MET A 261 -6.72 -17.30 -5.26
C MET A 261 -8.01 -18.02 -4.86
N TYR A 262 -8.67 -18.76 -5.76
CA TYR A 262 -9.92 -19.46 -5.44
C TYR A 262 -9.71 -20.56 -4.40
N LYS A 263 -8.61 -21.32 -4.47
CA LYS A 263 -8.24 -22.29 -3.43
C LYS A 263 -8.05 -21.61 -2.08
N SER A 264 -7.34 -20.48 -2.05
CA SER A 264 -7.15 -19.71 -0.81
C SER A 264 -8.45 -19.15 -0.26
N ILE A 265 -9.30 -18.59 -1.13
CA ILE A 265 -10.63 -18.08 -0.78
C ILE A 265 -11.46 -19.16 -0.10
N SER A 266 -11.58 -20.33 -0.74
CA SER A 266 -12.38 -21.44 -0.23
C SER A 266 -11.80 -22.03 1.05
N LYS A 267 -10.50 -22.37 1.04
CA LYS A 267 -9.83 -23.06 2.16
C LYS A 267 -9.75 -22.20 3.42
N HIS A 268 -9.43 -20.92 3.27
CA HIS A 268 -9.16 -20.03 4.40
C HIS A 268 -10.31 -19.08 4.73
N LYS A 269 -11.43 -19.16 3.99
CA LYS A 269 -12.61 -18.29 4.18
C LYS A 269 -12.20 -16.82 4.11
N VAL A 270 -11.50 -16.46 3.02
CA VAL A 270 -11.03 -15.08 2.79
C VAL A 270 -12.19 -14.12 2.86
N THR A 271 -11.96 -12.99 3.53
CA THR A 271 -12.96 -11.93 3.74
C THR A 271 -12.58 -10.62 3.05
N HIS A 272 -11.28 -10.37 2.87
CA HIS A 272 -10.75 -9.12 2.36
C HIS A 272 -9.59 -9.39 1.39
N MET A 273 -9.49 -8.60 0.32
CA MET A 273 -8.30 -8.53 -0.52
C MET A 273 -8.21 -7.17 -1.19
N CYS A 274 -7.00 -6.67 -1.39
CA CYS A 274 -6.76 -5.56 -2.31
C CYS A 274 -6.22 -6.08 -3.63
N CYS A 275 -6.59 -5.46 -4.74
CA CYS A 275 -6.00 -5.80 -6.04
C CYS A 275 -6.10 -4.65 -7.05
N ALA A 276 -5.28 -4.71 -8.10
CA ALA A 276 -5.48 -3.87 -9.27
C ALA A 276 -6.58 -4.51 -10.18
N PRO A 277 -7.28 -3.72 -11.02
CA PRO A 277 -8.34 -4.24 -11.89
C PRO A 277 -7.95 -5.40 -12.80
N ILE A 278 -6.66 -5.55 -13.14
CA ILE A 278 -6.17 -6.68 -13.94
C ILE A 278 -6.44 -8.05 -13.28
N VAL A 279 -6.47 -8.09 -11.94
CA VAL A 279 -6.76 -9.32 -11.17
C VAL A 279 -8.20 -9.79 -11.37
N PHE A 280 -9.13 -8.88 -11.68
CA PHE A 280 -10.51 -9.24 -12.00
C PHE A 280 -10.58 -10.09 -13.27
N ASN A 281 -9.79 -9.77 -14.29
CA ASN A 281 -9.73 -10.58 -15.50
C ASN A 281 -9.16 -11.97 -15.20
N ILE A 282 -8.11 -12.06 -14.36
CA ILE A 282 -7.56 -13.34 -13.92
C ILE A 282 -8.65 -14.21 -13.26
N LEU A 283 -9.46 -13.64 -12.37
CA LEU A 283 -10.55 -14.36 -11.69
C LEU A 283 -11.70 -14.73 -12.64
N LEU A 284 -12.01 -13.88 -13.63
CA LEU A 284 -13.08 -14.09 -14.61
C LEU A 284 -12.71 -15.09 -15.71
N GLU A 285 -11.42 -15.21 -16.03
CA GLU A 285 -10.87 -16.14 -17.03
C GLU A 285 -10.46 -17.49 -16.43
N ALA A 286 -10.63 -17.66 -15.12
CA ALA A 286 -10.41 -18.91 -14.41
C ALA A 286 -11.14 -20.07 -15.07
N LYS A 287 -10.47 -21.21 -15.20
CA LYS A 287 -11.07 -22.43 -15.76
C LYS A 287 -12.17 -22.96 -14.84
N PRO A 288 -13.18 -23.69 -15.35
CA PRO A 288 -14.26 -24.22 -14.52
C PRO A 288 -13.79 -25.00 -13.30
N GLU A 289 -12.71 -25.79 -13.44
CA GLU A 289 -12.11 -26.59 -12.37
C GLU A 289 -11.33 -25.78 -11.32
N GLU A 290 -10.90 -24.56 -11.66
CA GLU A 290 -10.19 -23.65 -10.74
C GLU A 290 -11.17 -22.82 -9.91
N ARG A 291 -12.40 -22.62 -10.40
CA ARG A 291 -13.40 -21.78 -9.74
C ARG A 291 -13.98 -22.48 -8.53
N CYS A 292 -14.21 -21.70 -7.47
CA CYS A 292 -15.05 -22.11 -6.37
C CYS A 292 -16.24 -21.16 -6.19
N GLU A 293 -17.36 -21.69 -5.72
CA GLU A 293 -18.50 -20.87 -5.31
C GLU A 293 -18.12 -19.97 -4.13
N ILE A 294 -18.44 -18.68 -4.23
CA ILE A 294 -18.21 -17.69 -3.17
C ILE A 294 -19.40 -17.71 -2.22
N LYS A 295 -19.22 -18.39 -1.08
CA LYS A 295 -20.28 -18.64 -0.09
C LYS A 295 -20.44 -17.53 0.95
N SER A 296 -19.48 -16.60 1.02
CA SER A 296 -19.43 -15.54 2.02
C SER A 296 -19.03 -14.22 1.40
N LYS A 297 -19.40 -13.12 2.04
CA LYS A 297 -19.02 -11.77 1.63
C LYS A 297 -17.50 -11.62 1.56
N ILE A 298 -16.97 -11.31 0.38
CA ILE A 298 -15.56 -10.95 0.17
C ILE A 298 -15.48 -9.49 -0.26
N ASN A 299 -14.92 -8.66 0.61
CA ASN A 299 -14.68 -7.25 0.31
C ASN A 299 -13.40 -7.09 -0.51
N ILE A 300 -13.49 -6.39 -1.63
CA ILE A 300 -12.37 -6.01 -2.47
C ILE A 300 -12.20 -4.50 -2.44
N LEU A 301 -11.00 -4.04 -2.10
CA LEU A 301 -10.57 -2.68 -2.40
C LEU A 301 -9.74 -2.69 -3.68
N THR A 302 -10.20 -2.00 -4.72
CA THR A 302 -9.50 -1.92 -6.01
C THR A 302 -9.01 -0.53 -6.29
N GLY A 303 -7.88 -0.41 -7.00
CA GLY A 303 -7.25 0.88 -7.28
C GLY A 303 -6.08 0.79 -8.25
N GLY A 304 -5.36 1.89 -8.42
CA GLY A 304 -4.22 2.01 -9.35
C GLY A 304 -4.62 2.25 -10.82
N ALA A 305 -5.77 1.74 -11.24
CA ALA A 305 -6.42 2.09 -12.50
C ALA A 305 -7.93 2.16 -12.32
N PRO A 306 -8.66 3.03 -13.05
CA PRO A 306 -10.11 3.07 -12.98
C PRO A 306 -10.71 1.78 -13.58
N PRO A 307 -11.46 0.97 -12.82
CA PRO A 307 -12.08 -0.23 -13.34
C PRO A 307 -13.26 0.13 -14.26
N PRO A 308 -13.41 -0.50 -15.43
CA PRO A 308 -14.61 -0.35 -16.25
C PRO A 308 -15.86 -0.83 -15.50
N ALA A 309 -16.98 -0.10 -15.58
CA ALA A 309 -18.22 -0.49 -14.91
C ALA A 309 -18.71 -1.93 -15.26
N PRO A 310 -18.64 -2.40 -16.52
CA PRO A 310 -19.00 -3.78 -16.85
C PRO A 310 -18.10 -4.84 -16.19
N LEU A 311 -16.86 -4.49 -15.88
CA LEU A 311 -15.94 -5.37 -15.16
C LEU A 311 -16.35 -5.50 -13.69
N LEU A 312 -16.76 -4.39 -13.07
CA LEU A 312 -17.29 -4.39 -11.70
C LEU A 312 -18.55 -5.26 -11.60
N GLU A 313 -19.51 -5.07 -12.51
CA GLU A 313 -20.76 -5.83 -12.52
C GLU A 313 -20.53 -7.35 -12.61
N LYS A 314 -19.63 -7.78 -13.50
CA LYS A 314 -19.25 -9.20 -13.63
C LYS A 314 -18.68 -9.77 -12.34
N MET A 315 -17.84 -9.01 -11.65
CA MET A 315 -17.25 -9.43 -10.38
C MET A 315 -18.28 -9.47 -9.25
N GLU A 316 -19.24 -8.54 -9.21
CA GLU A 316 -20.33 -8.60 -8.23
C GLU A 316 -21.26 -9.79 -8.45
N ASN A 317 -21.50 -10.17 -9.71
CA ASN A 317 -22.25 -11.37 -10.04
C ASN A 317 -21.53 -12.67 -9.62
N LEU A 318 -20.21 -12.63 -9.38
CA LEU A 318 -19.48 -13.75 -8.76
C LEU A 318 -19.57 -13.76 -7.23
N GLY A 319 -20.10 -12.71 -6.60
CA GLY A 319 -20.24 -12.60 -5.14
C GLY A 319 -19.21 -11.70 -4.45
N PHE A 320 -18.38 -10.97 -5.22
CA PHE A 320 -17.44 -10.01 -4.66
C PHE A 320 -18.09 -8.64 -4.40
N HIS A 321 -17.70 -7.99 -3.30
CA HIS A 321 -18.16 -6.64 -2.95
C HIS A 321 -17.05 -5.64 -3.17
N ILE A 322 -17.21 -4.74 -4.14
CA ILE A 322 -16.10 -3.93 -4.63
C ILE A 322 -16.23 -2.49 -4.17
N THR A 323 -15.16 -2.00 -3.54
CA THR A 323 -14.92 -0.59 -3.25
C THR A 323 -13.78 -0.10 -4.13
N HIS A 324 -14.00 0.97 -4.88
CA HIS A 324 -12.94 1.61 -5.64
C HIS A 324 -12.26 2.68 -4.79
N ALA A 325 -10.93 2.70 -4.83
CA ALA A 325 -10.12 3.72 -4.23
C ALA A 325 -9.11 4.28 -5.24
N TYR A 326 -8.79 5.55 -5.05
CA TYR A 326 -7.73 6.22 -5.76
C TYR A 326 -6.61 6.59 -4.82
N GLY A 327 -5.37 6.43 -5.28
CA GLY A 327 -4.18 6.67 -4.50
C GLY A 327 -2.94 6.78 -5.35
N LEU A 328 -1.85 7.18 -4.72
CA LEU A 328 -0.53 7.33 -5.32
C LEU A 328 0.52 6.87 -4.30
N THR A 329 1.71 6.48 -4.77
CA THR A 329 2.83 6.17 -3.88
C THR A 329 3.13 7.35 -2.97
N GLU A 330 3.14 8.57 -3.52
CA GLU A 330 3.36 9.83 -2.81
C GLU A 330 2.34 10.12 -1.70
N ALA A 331 1.17 9.47 -1.75
CA ALA A 331 0.08 9.66 -0.78
C ALA A 331 -0.05 8.50 0.23
N THR A 332 0.96 7.63 0.35
CA THR A 332 0.89 6.42 1.20
C THR A 332 -0.21 5.46 0.74
N GLY A 333 -0.39 5.33 -0.59
CA GLY A 333 -1.40 4.46 -1.19
C GLY A 333 -2.76 5.15 -1.37
N PRO A 334 -3.88 4.44 -1.12
CA PRO A 334 -5.23 4.97 -1.26
C PRO A 334 -5.47 6.23 -0.42
N ALA A 335 -5.89 7.31 -1.07
CA ALA A 335 -6.17 8.61 -0.47
C ALA A 335 -7.63 9.04 -0.61
N LEU A 336 -8.34 8.48 -1.59
CA LEU A 336 -9.77 8.68 -1.82
C LEU A 336 -10.43 7.31 -1.93
N VAL A 337 -11.58 7.15 -1.26
CA VAL A 337 -12.36 5.91 -1.28
C VAL A 337 -13.77 6.26 -1.74
N CYS A 338 -14.35 5.43 -2.60
CA CYS A 338 -15.76 5.51 -2.95
C CYS A 338 -16.61 5.04 -1.76
N GLU A 339 -16.88 5.96 -0.83
CA GLU A 339 -17.77 5.73 0.31
C GLU A 339 -19.19 5.49 -0.17
N TRP A 340 -19.67 4.27 0.02
CA TRP A 340 -20.99 3.85 -0.44
C TRP A 340 -22.09 4.46 0.42
N GLN A 341 -23.00 5.20 -0.21
CA GLN A 341 -24.13 5.81 0.48
C GLN A 341 -25.32 4.84 0.48
N THR A 342 -25.95 4.58 1.63
CA THR A 342 -27.08 3.64 1.76
C THR A 342 -28.22 3.93 0.79
N LYS A 343 -28.48 5.20 0.47
CA LYS A 343 -29.49 5.62 -0.53
C LYS A 343 -29.24 5.02 -1.92
N TRP A 344 -27.99 4.70 -2.27
CA TRP A 344 -27.64 4.12 -3.57
C TRP A 344 -28.06 2.65 -3.70
N ASN A 345 -28.37 1.97 -2.60
CA ASN A 345 -28.92 0.60 -2.64
C ASN A 345 -30.27 0.54 -3.38
N GLN A 346 -30.98 1.66 -3.49
CA GLN A 346 -32.28 1.76 -4.16
C GLN A 346 -32.14 1.95 -5.69
N LEU A 347 -30.93 2.17 -6.20
CA LEU A 347 -30.70 2.41 -7.63
C LEU A 347 -30.59 1.10 -8.42
N PRO A 348 -30.93 1.09 -9.72
CA PRO A 348 -30.65 -0.04 -10.61
C PRO A 348 -29.17 -0.45 -10.63
N LYS A 349 -28.87 -1.74 -10.85
CA LYS A 349 -27.50 -2.29 -10.76
C LYS A 349 -26.50 -1.61 -11.70
N ASP A 350 -26.92 -1.26 -12.91
CA ASP A 350 -26.12 -0.53 -13.90
C ASP A 350 -25.72 0.87 -13.40
N GLN A 351 -26.65 1.57 -12.74
CA GLN A 351 -26.37 2.87 -12.12
C GLN A 351 -25.46 2.72 -10.89
N GLN A 352 -25.68 1.68 -10.07
CA GLN A 352 -24.80 1.37 -8.94
C GLN A 352 -23.36 1.10 -9.40
N ALA A 353 -23.16 0.34 -10.47
CA ALA A 353 -21.84 0.07 -11.04
C ALA A 353 -21.14 1.36 -11.51
N GLY A 354 -21.89 2.29 -12.11
CA GLY A 354 -21.39 3.62 -12.47
C GLY A 354 -20.96 4.45 -11.26
N LEU A 355 -21.68 4.36 -10.13
CA LEU A 355 -21.30 5.02 -8.88
C LEU A 355 -20.05 4.38 -8.25
N LYS A 356 -19.95 3.06 -8.19
CA LYS A 356 -18.79 2.33 -7.66
C LYS A 356 -17.52 2.56 -8.48
N ALA A 357 -17.64 2.87 -9.77
CA ALA A 357 -16.51 3.22 -10.63
C ALA A 357 -15.90 4.61 -10.30
N ARG A 358 -16.55 5.42 -9.46
CA ARG A 358 -16.03 6.73 -9.04
C ARG A 358 -14.84 6.58 -8.10
N GLN A 359 -13.95 7.58 -8.08
CA GLN A 359 -12.68 7.54 -7.35
C GLN A 359 -12.77 8.04 -5.89
N GLY A 360 -13.94 8.49 -5.43
CA GLY A 360 -14.19 8.93 -4.04
C GLY A 360 -14.89 10.28 -3.94
N VAL A 361 -15.00 10.82 -2.72
CA VAL A 361 -15.70 12.09 -2.40
C VAL A 361 -14.76 13.06 -1.67
N ALA A 362 -14.32 14.15 -2.33
CA ALA A 362 -13.89 15.47 -1.80
C ALA A 362 -13.25 16.35 -2.90
N ASP A 363 -13.31 17.68 -2.75
CA ASP A 363 -12.71 18.69 -3.66
C ASP A 363 -11.19 18.49 -3.79
N ILE A 364 -10.80 17.89 -4.91
CA ILE A 364 -9.43 17.51 -5.27
C ILE A 364 -8.47 18.70 -5.08
N MET A 365 -8.89 19.92 -5.42
CA MET A 365 -8.02 21.09 -5.37
C MET A 365 -7.71 21.52 -3.92
N ALA A 366 -8.73 21.53 -3.06
CA ALA A 366 -8.58 21.88 -1.65
C ALA A 366 -7.76 20.81 -0.89
N TYR A 367 -7.96 19.52 -1.21
CA TYR A 367 -7.17 18.42 -0.67
C TYR A 367 -5.70 18.53 -1.06
N CYS A 368 -5.43 18.71 -2.35
CA CYS A 368 -4.09 18.81 -2.91
C CYS A 368 -3.31 20.01 -2.34
N ARG A 369 -3.93 21.20 -2.24
CA ARG A 369 -3.29 22.41 -1.71
C ARG A 369 -2.85 22.30 -0.26
N LYS A 370 -3.59 21.52 0.54
CA LYS A 370 -3.28 21.34 1.97
C LYS A 370 -2.18 20.31 2.22
N ARG A 371 -1.91 19.40 1.27
CA ARG A 371 -1.14 18.17 1.50
C ARG A 371 0.02 17.92 0.53
N MET A 372 0.14 18.69 -0.54
CA MET A 372 1.24 18.56 -1.49
C MET A 372 2.08 19.83 -1.54
N SER A 373 3.35 19.66 -1.90
CA SER A 373 4.22 20.80 -2.21
C SER A 373 3.60 21.63 -3.33
N LYS A 374 3.80 22.96 -3.27
CA LYS A 374 3.11 23.93 -4.15
C LYS A 374 3.26 23.60 -5.65
N PHE A 375 4.37 22.99 -6.05
CA PHE A 375 4.62 22.60 -7.45
C PHE A 375 3.91 21.32 -7.89
N MET A 376 3.47 20.47 -6.95
CA MET A 376 2.74 19.22 -7.23
C MET A 376 1.22 19.39 -7.20
N VAL A 377 0.71 20.53 -6.71
CA VAL A 377 -0.73 20.83 -6.71
C VAL A 377 -1.23 20.99 -8.16
N PRO A 378 -2.28 20.25 -8.59
CA PRO A 378 -2.89 20.44 -9.90
C PRO A 378 -3.30 21.90 -10.08
N LYS A 379 -3.00 22.48 -11.25
CA LYS A 379 -3.39 23.87 -11.56
C LYS A 379 -4.84 23.98 -12.02
N LYS A 380 -5.38 22.90 -12.59
CA LYS A 380 -6.74 22.78 -13.12
C LYS A 380 -7.15 21.31 -13.08
N VAL A 381 -8.40 21.06 -12.76
CA VAL A 381 -9.04 19.73 -12.80
C VAL A 381 -10.24 19.86 -13.73
N GLU A 382 -10.33 19.00 -14.74
CA GLU A 382 -11.48 18.90 -15.63
C GLU A 382 -12.05 17.50 -15.59
N PHE A 383 -13.37 17.43 -15.45
CA PHE A 383 -14.12 16.19 -15.52
C PHE A 383 -14.55 15.94 -16.97
N VAL A 384 -14.17 14.78 -17.50
CA VAL A 384 -14.52 14.38 -18.87
C VAL A 384 -15.50 13.22 -18.83
N LYS A 385 -16.44 13.20 -19.79
CA LYS A 385 -17.47 12.17 -19.91
C LYS A 385 -16.85 10.77 -20.04
N GLU A 386 -15.72 10.67 -20.72
CA GLU A 386 -14.92 9.45 -20.83
C GLU A 386 -13.44 9.78 -21.06
N LEU A 387 -12.53 9.03 -20.44
CA LEU A 387 -11.10 9.15 -20.70
C LEU A 387 -10.76 8.52 -22.06
N PRO A 388 -9.87 9.12 -22.87
CA PRO A 388 -9.38 8.50 -24.09
C PRO A 388 -8.68 7.18 -23.74
N LYS A 389 -9.13 6.08 -24.35
CA LYS A 389 -8.61 4.73 -24.13
C LYS A 389 -8.18 4.10 -25.44
N THR A 390 -7.22 3.18 -25.39
CA THR A 390 -6.89 2.27 -26.49
C THR A 390 -8.05 1.30 -26.73
N GLY A 391 -8.05 0.57 -27.85
CA GLY A 391 -8.99 -0.53 -28.09
C GLY A 391 -8.98 -1.64 -27.01
N THR A 392 -7.97 -1.64 -26.14
CA THR A 392 -7.82 -2.54 -24.98
C THR A 392 -8.19 -1.89 -23.64
N GLY A 393 -8.81 -0.71 -23.64
CA GLY A 393 -9.29 -0.03 -22.44
C GLY A 393 -8.20 0.68 -21.61
N LYS A 394 -6.93 0.68 -22.05
CA LYS A 394 -5.86 1.42 -21.37
C LYS A 394 -5.98 2.91 -21.68
N VAL A 395 -5.84 3.76 -20.66
CA VAL A 395 -5.87 5.21 -20.82
C VAL A 395 -4.73 5.68 -21.73
N GLN A 396 -5.04 6.45 -22.77
CA GLN A 396 -4.08 7.03 -23.70
C GLN A 396 -3.43 8.28 -23.08
N LYS A 397 -2.38 8.06 -22.30
CA LYS A 397 -1.67 9.13 -21.58
C LYS A 397 -1.11 10.22 -22.51
N VAL A 398 -0.71 9.87 -23.73
CA VAL A 398 -0.20 10.84 -24.73
C VAL A 398 -1.32 11.79 -25.16
N GLN A 399 -2.50 11.26 -25.47
CA GLN A 399 -3.67 12.07 -25.84
C GLN A 399 -4.13 12.93 -24.66
N LEU A 400 -4.11 12.40 -23.43
CA LEU A 400 -4.40 13.20 -22.24
C LEU A 400 -3.42 14.37 -22.04
N ARG A 401 -2.15 14.21 -22.40
CA ARG A 401 -1.17 15.32 -22.33
C ARG A 401 -1.46 16.40 -23.37
N GLN A 402 -1.84 16.00 -24.58
CA GLN A 402 -2.25 16.94 -25.63
C GLN A 402 -3.51 17.70 -25.20
N ILE A 403 -4.52 17.00 -24.66
CA ILE A 403 -5.70 17.62 -24.08
C ILE A 403 -5.31 18.56 -22.93
N ALA A 404 -4.43 18.13 -22.03
CA ALA A 404 -3.97 18.96 -20.91
C ALA A 404 -3.25 20.25 -21.37
N GLN A 405 -2.57 20.23 -22.52
CA GLN A 405 -1.91 21.39 -23.12
C GLN A 405 -2.91 22.39 -23.72
N THR A 406 -4.08 21.93 -24.17
CA THR A 406 -5.14 22.82 -24.69
C THR A 406 -5.97 23.46 -23.58
N LEU A 407 -5.83 22.99 -22.34
CA LEU A 407 -6.55 23.56 -21.20
C LEU A 407 -5.99 24.92 -20.83
N GLN A 408 -6.77 25.98 -21.05
CA GLN A 408 -6.44 27.30 -20.55
C GLN A 408 -6.41 27.29 -19.02
N ILE A 409 -5.28 27.72 -18.46
CA ILE A 409 -5.10 27.96 -17.03
C ILE A 409 -5.34 29.46 -16.84
N THR A 410 -6.52 29.83 -16.33
CA THR A 410 -6.79 31.20 -15.93
C THR A 410 -6.07 31.49 -14.62
N GLU A 411 -5.04 32.35 -14.66
CA GLU A 411 -4.46 32.92 -13.45
C GLU A 411 -5.44 33.95 -12.87
N ASN A 412 -6.37 33.51 -12.02
CA ASN A 412 -7.21 34.45 -11.27
C ASN A 412 -7.51 33.89 -9.88
N THR A 413 -6.57 34.05 -8.94
CA THR A 413 -6.86 33.89 -7.50
C THR A 413 -5.87 34.64 -6.60
N SER A 414 -5.47 35.86 -6.97
CA SER A 414 -4.65 36.73 -6.10
C SER A 414 -5.31 38.08 -5.80
N ALA A 415 -6.29 38.52 -6.61
CA ALA A 415 -6.86 39.86 -6.49
C ALA A 415 -8.23 39.91 -5.76
N ASN A 416 -9.03 38.83 -5.78
CA ASN A 416 -10.38 38.85 -5.20
C ASN A 416 -10.46 38.46 -3.71
N ILE A 417 -9.38 37.94 -3.10
CA ILE A 417 -9.39 37.51 -1.69
C ILE A 417 -9.25 38.70 -0.73
N LYS A 418 -8.58 39.79 -1.14
CA LYS A 418 -8.45 40.99 -0.29
C LYS A 418 -9.76 41.74 -0.06
N ARG A 419 -10.82 41.46 -0.83
CA ARG A 419 -12.13 42.11 -0.65
C ARG A 419 -13.06 41.33 0.29
N SER A 420 -12.90 40.01 0.42
CA SER A 420 -13.79 39.18 1.26
C SER A 420 -13.35 39.08 2.73
N GLU A 421 -12.11 39.44 3.07
CA GLU A 421 -11.61 39.45 4.47
C GLU A 421 -12.15 40.64 5.29
N LYS A 422 -12.71 41.68 4.66
CA LYS A 422 -13.27 42.84 5.38
C LYS A 422 -14.76 42.72 5.73
N GLU A 423 -15.50 41.78 5.14
CA GLU A 423 -16.95 41.63 5.36
C GLU A 423 -17.32 40.38 6.20
N THR A 424 -16.36 39.52 6.54
CA THR A 424 -16.59 38.23 7.22
C THR A 424 -16.58 38.28 8.76
N HIS A 425 -16.80 39.46 9.37
CA HIS A 425 -16.92 39.56 10.82
C HIS A 425 -18.35 39.63 11.37
N LEU A 426 -19.40 39.54 10.55
CA LEU A 426 -20.78 39.77 11.01
C LEU A 426 -21.84 38.69 10.67
N ASP A 427 -21.53 37.56 10.04
CA ASP A 427 -22.61 36.64 9.61
C ASP A 427 -22.32 35.13 9.77
N GLN A 428 -21.81 34.73 10.95
CA GLN A 428 -21.56 33.31 11.28
C GLN A 428 -22.79 32.46 11.63
N ALA A 429 -24.02 32.95 11.42
CA ALA A 429 -25.23 32.24 11.89
C ALA A 429 -26.22 31.76 10.80
N ARG A 430 -25.95 31.94 9.49
CA ARG A 430 -26.94 31.60 8.43
C ARG A 430 -26.47 30.62 7.35
N TYR A 431 -25.26 30.09 7.40
CA TYR A 431 -24.69 29.29 6.30
C TYR A 431 -25.06 27.79 6.31
N HIS A 432 -26.12 27.38 7.01
CA HIS A 432 -26.37 25.96 7.30
C HIS A 432 -27.59 25.31 6.63
N GLN A 433 -28.32 25.93 5.70
CA GLN A 433 -29.57 25.32 5.23
C GLN A 433 -29.85 25.11 3.73
N ASP A 434 -29.28 25.83 2.74
CA ASP A 434 -29.94 25.83 1.41
C ASP A 434 -29.12 25.56 0.13
N GLU A 435 -27.92 24.98 0.14
CA GLU A 435 -27.25 24.57 -1.11
C GLU A 435 -26.62 23.17 -1.04
N LEU A 436 -27.47 22.15 -1.14
CA LEU A 436 -27.10 20.74 -1.37
C LEU A 436 -27.96 20.16 -2.51
N HIS A 437 -28.13 20.86 -3.63
CA HIS A 437 -28.77 20.33 -4.83
C HIS A 437 -27.85 20.48 -6.05
N ASP A 438 -27.80 19.41 -6.85
CA ASP A 438 -27.00 19.16 -8.05
C ASP A 438 -25.47 18.95 -7.89
N GLN A 439 -25.12 17.75 -7.43
CA GLN A 439 -23.76 17.20 -7.52
C GLN A 439 -23.55 16.47 -8.86
N GLU A 440 -22.92 17.15 -9.81
CA GLU A 440 -22.49 16.60 -11.09
C GLU A 440 -21.39 15.53 -10.95
N LYS A 441 -21.35 14.64 -11.95
CA LYS A 441 -20.59 13.39 -12.04
C LYS A 441 -19.07 13.59 -11.86
N LEU A 442 -18.49 12.92 -10.87
CA LEU A 442 -17.04 12.92 -10.63
C LEU A 442 -16.35 11.74 -11.35
N HIS A 443 -15.65 12.01 -12.45
CA HIS A 443 -14.76 11.05 -13.10
C HIS A 443 -13.37 11.65 -13.38
N ALA A 444 -12.35 10.97 -12.81
CA ALA A 444 -10.91 10.98 -13.11
C ALA A 444 -9.98 11.96 -12.36
N MET A 445 -8.79 11.43 -12.00
CA MET A 445 -7.55 12.17 -11.81
C MET A 445 -6.51 11.78 -12.86
N SER A 446 -6.03 12.78 -13.60
CA SER A 446 -4.82 12.71 -14.40
C SER A 446 -3.93 13.90 -14.06
N ARG A 447 -2.73 13.63 -13.53
CA ARG A 447 -1.52 14.39 -13.87
C ARG A 447 -0.25 13.57 -13.59
N LEU A 448 0.45 13.27 -14.69
CA LEU A 448 1.86 13.59 -14.89
C LEU A 448 1.89 14.82 -15.80
#